data_AF-A0A7C1LZ07-F1
#
_entry.id   AF-A0A7C1LZ07-F1
#
_cell.length_a   1.000
_cell.length_b   1.000
_cell.length_c   1.000
_cell.angle_alpha   90.00
_cell.angle_beta   90.00
_cell.angle_gamma   90.00
#
_symmetry.space_group_name_H-M   'P 1'
#
loop_
_entity.id
_entity.type
_entity.pdbx_description
1 polymer ?
#
loop_
_entity_poly.entity_id
_entity_poly.type
_entity_poly.pdbx_seq_one_letter_code
_entity_poly.pdbx_strand_id
1 'polypeptide(L)'
;EVLETNKVITKSKIVGNNLTLLDQNWENIKPILPVASGGLSPLQIPELIENLGKDIVLQFGGGCHGHPDGTLAGAQAIRQAVNAVLENIELKEYAKTHRELARAIDKWG
;
A
#
# COMPACT_ATOMS: atom_id res chain seq x y z
N GLU A 1 -14.97 -7.97 -0.82
CA GLU A 1 -14.86 -7.20 -2.08
C GLU A 1 -13.43 -6.82 -2.49
N VAL A 2 -12.74 -5.89 -1.82
CA VAL A 2 -11.41 -5.40 -2.30
C VAL A 2 -10.36 -6.51 -2.40
N LEU A 3 -10.22 -7.34 -1.36
CA LEU A 3 -9.26 -8.46 -1.37
C LEU A 3 -9.62 -9.53 -2.41
N GLU A 4 -10.90 -9.70 -2.70
CA GLU A 4 -11.39 -10.61 -3.74
C GLU A 4 -11.04 -10.06 -5.12
N THR A 5 -11.31 -8.78 -5.36
CA THR A 5 -10.92 -8.08 -6.59
C THR A 5 -9.42 -8.18 -6.83
N ASN A 6 -8.60 -7.93 -5.80
CA ASN A 6 -7.16 -8.07 -5.88
C ASN A 6 -6.75 -9.49 -6.31
N LYS A 7 -7.35 -10.53 -5.72
CA LYS A 7 -7.10 -11.92 -6.13
C LYS A 7 -7.49 -12.16 -7.58
N VAL A 8 -8.67 -11.70 -7.99
CA VAL A 8 -9.23 -11.89 -9.33
C VAL A 8 -8.32 -11.30 -10.41
N ILE A 9 -7.77 -10.10 -10.19
CA ILE A 9 -6.96 -9.41 -11.20
C ILE A 9 -5.48 -9.81 -11.19
N THR A 10 -4.98 -10.45 -10.14
CA THR A 10 -3.55 -10.80 -9.99
C THR A 10 -3.24 -12.29 -10.20
N LYS A 11 -4.18 -13.20 -9.94
CA LYS A 11 -3.94 -14.64 -10.07
C LYS A 11 -4.39 -15.16 -11.42
N SER A 12 -3.68 -16.14 -11.96
CA SER A 12 -4.06 -16.82 -13.21
C SER A 12 -5.29 -17.72 -13.05
N LYS A 13 -5.49 -18.29 -11.85
CA LYS A 13 -6.65 -19.14 -11.53
C LYS A 13 -7.27 -18.76 -10.19
N ILE A 14 -8.59 -18.65 -10.16
CA ILE A 14 -9.41 -18.38 -9.00
C ILE A 14 -10.24 -19.61 -8.69
N VAL A 15 -10.27 -19.97 -7.42
CA VAL A 15 -11.21 -20.95 -6.87
C VAL A 15 -12.35 -20.16 -6.23
N GLY A 16 -13.58 -20.49 -6.61
CA GLY A 16 -14.79 -19.90 -6.08
C GLY A 16 -14.92 -20.10 -4.57
N ASN A 17 -15.71 -19.24 -3.93
CA ASN A 17 -15.92 -19.26 -2.48
C ASN A 17 -17.37 -19.59 -2.07
N ASN A 18 -18.21 -20.00 -3.03
CA ASN A 18 -19.64 -20.30 -2.85
C ASN A 18 -20.47 -19.14 -2.27
N LEU A 19 -19.98 -17.90 -2.37
CA LEU A 19 -20.64 -16.69 -1.88
C LEU A 19 -20.69 -15.62 -2.95
N THR A 20 -19.53 -15.15 -3.38
CA THR A 20 -19.34 -13.97 -4.24
C THR A 20 -18.47 -14.26 -5.47
N LEU A 21 -17.70 -15.36 -5.47
CA LEU A 21 -16.78 -15.76 -6.55
C LEU A 21 -17.10 -17.16 -7.06
N LEU A 22 -17.03 -17.31 -8.39
CA LEU A 22 -17.01 -18.59 -9.10
C LEU A 22 -15.58 -18.96 -9.49
N ASP A 23 -15.37 -20.22 -9.89
CA ASP A 23 -14.11 -20.66 -10.47
C ASP A 23 -13.81 -19.90 -11.76
N GLN A 24 -12.58 -19.41 -11.92
CA GLN A 24 -12.12 -18.69 -13.11
C GLN A 24 -10.71 -19.09 -13.49
N ASN A 25 -10.46 -19.34 -14.78
CA ASN A 25 -9.12 -19.46 -15.35
C ASN A 25 -8.90 -18.33 -16.35
N TRP A 26 -7.84 -17.56 -16.20
CA TRP A 26 -7.48 -16.46 -17.08
C TRP A 26 -6.57 -16.89 -18.25
N GLU A 27 -6.17 -18.16 -18.28
CA GLU A 27 -5.33 -18.75 -19.33
C GLU A 27 -4.06 -17.91 -19.57
N ASN A 28 -3.92 -17.32 -20.75
CA ASN A 28 -2.76 -16.54 -21.16
C ASN A 28 -2.88 -15.04 -20.85
N ILE A 29 -3.96 -14.60 -20.21
CA ILE A 29 -4.12 -13.20 -19.80
C ILE A 29 -3.13 -12.92 -18.66
N LYS A 30 -2.33 -11.88 -18.84
CA LYS A 30 -1.32 -11.48 -17.86
C LYS A 30 -1.98 -10.85 -16.61
N PRO A 31 -1.38 -10.99 -15.42
CA PRO A 31 -1.82 -10.30 -14.22
C PRO A 31 -1.86 -8.78 -14.41
N ILE A 32 -2.86 -8.15 -13.81
CA ILE A 32 -2.98 -6.68 -13.73
C ILE A 32 -2.28 -6.22 -12.45
N LEU A 33 -1.50 -5.14 -12.55
CA LEU A 33 -0.90 -4.49 -11.40
C LEU A 33 -1.96 -3.64 -10.66
N PRO A 34 -2.40 -4.02 -9.45
CA PRO A 34 -3.40 -3.28 -8.68
C PRO A 34 -2.88 -1.92 -8.23
N VAL A 35 -3.79 -0.96 -8.08
CA VAL A 35 -3.50 0.38 -7.57
C VAL A 35 -4.33 0.65 -6.32
N ALA A 36 -3.68 0.81 -5.16
CA ALA A 36 -4.32 1.30 -3.94
C ALA A 36 -4.22 2.82 -3.88
N SER A 37 -5.37 3.49 -3.75
CA SER A 37 -5.49 4.94 -3.72
C SER A 37 -6.72 5.36 -2.89
N GLY A 38 -6.80 6.64 -2.55
CA GLY A 38 -7.90 7.25 -1.82
C GLY A 38 -7.59 7.45 -0.34
N GLY A 39 -7.38 8.71 0.06
CA GLY A 39 -7.21 9.08 1.47
C GLY A 39 -5.94 8.53 2.17
N LEU A 40 -4.97 8.00 1.42
CA LEU A 40 -3.78 7.38 1.98
C LEU A 40 -2.77 8.40 2.52
N SER A 41 -2.08 8.00 3.59
CA SER A 41 -0.88 8.60 4.17
C SER A 41 0.22 7.53 4.31
N PRO A 42 1.46 7.85 4.70
CA PRO A 42 2.50 6.85 4.94
C PRO A 42 2.11 5.74 5.93
N LEU A 43 1.13 6.00 6.82
CA LEU A 43 0.76 5.11 7.91
C LEU A 43 -0.01 3.86 7.48
N GLN A 44 -0.68 3.89 6.33
CA GLN A 44 -1.44 2.75 5.82
C GLN A 44 -0.56 1.74 5.07
N ILE A 45 0.71 2.07 4.80
CA ILE A 45 1.60 1.22 3.99
C ILE A 45 1.80 -0.19 4.57
N PRO A 46 2.00 -0.40 5.88
CA PRO A 46 2.14 -1.74 6.45
C PRO A 46 0.92 -2.63 6.16
N GLU A 47 -0.28 -2.13 6.48
CA GLU A 47 -1.53 -2.87 6.28
C GLU A 47 -1.80 -3.13 4.78
N LEU A 48 -1.51 -2.17 3.90
CA LEU A 48 -1.69 -2.35 2.46
C LEU A 48 -0.77 -3.42 1.89
N ILE A 49 0.50 -3.44 2.31
CA ILE A 49 1.46 -4.47 1.86
C ILE A 49 1.10 -5.84 2.44
N GLU A 50 0.65 -5.91 3.69
CA GLU A 50 0.17 -7.16 4.31
C GLU A 50 -1.02 -7.74 3.57
N ASN A 51 -2.02 -6.90 3.27
CA ASN A 51 -3.29 -7.35 2.70
C ASN A 51 -3.24 -7.57 1.18
N LEU A 52 -2.53 -6.71 0.44
CA LEU A 52 -2.54 -6.71 -1.02
C LEU A 52 -1.27 -7.32 -1.64
N GLY A 53 -0.22 -7.50 -0.84
CA GLY A 53 1.09 -7.97 -1.30
C GLY A 53 2.01 -6.83 -1.73
N LYS A 54 3.17 -7.20 -2.27
CA LYS A 54 4.22 -6.25 -2.68
C LYS A 54 4.10 -5.79 -4.14
N ASP A 55 3.40 -6.57 -4.97
CA ASP A 55 3.18 -6.25 -6.38
C ASP A 55 1.97 -5.33 -6.55
N ILE A 56 2.10 -4.11 -6.03
CA ILE A 56 1.03 -3.10 -6.01
C ILE A 56 1.59 -1.72 -6.34
N VAL A 57 0.75 -0.83 -6.86
CA VAL A 57 1.01 0.61 -6.91
C VAL A 57 0.31 1.27 -5.73
N LEU A 58 1.05 2.05 -4.96
CA LEU A 58 0.50 2.90 -3.90
C LEU A 58 0.45 4.35 -4.41
N GLN A 59 -0.75 4.91 -4.52
CA GLN A 59 -0.94 6.28 -4.99
C GLN A 59 -1.29 7.20 -3.82
N PHE A 60 -0.51 8.27 -3.66
CA PHE A 60 -0.67 9.26 -2.60
C PHE A 60 -0.90 10.64 -3.20
N GLY A 61 -2.11 11.18 -3.02
CA GLY A 61 -2.41 12.59 -3.23
C GLY A 61 -2.14 13.41 -1.97
N GLY A 62 -3.18 13.55 -1.14
CA GLY A 62 -3.11 14.33 0.11
C GLY A 62 -2.05 13.85 1.11
N GLY A 63 -1.78 12.54 1.17
CA GLY A 63 -0.71 12.00 2.03
C GLY A 63 0.71 12.33 1.59
N CYS A 64 0.90 12.79 0.35
CA CYS A 64 2.19 13.31 -0.13
C CYS A 64 2.21 14.84 -0.01
N HIS A 65 1.31 15.51 -0.73
CA HIS A 65 1.32 16.97 -0.84
C HIS A 65 0.92 17.69 0.45
N GLY A 66 0.15 17.02 1.31
CA GLY A 66 -0.28 17.55 2.60
C GLY A 66 0.75 17.38 3.71
N HIS A 67 1.95 16.88 3.46
CA HIS A 67 2.96 16.74 4.51
C HIS A 67 3.30 18.11 5.16
N PRO A 68 3.52 18.21 6.49
CA PRO A 68 3.77 19.49 7.18
C PRO A 68 4.91 20.32 6.57
N ASP A 69 5.92 19.62 6.06
CA ASP A 69 7.14 20.22 5.50
C ASP A 69 7.13 20.22 3.95
N GLY A 70 5.96 20.07 3.32
CA GLY A 70 5.77 20.16 1.88
C GLY A 70 5.95 18.85 1.10
N THR A 71 5.72 18.92 -0.23
CA THR A 71 5.60 17.75 -1.11
C THR A 71 6.85 16.86 -1.14
N LEU A 72 8.04 17.46 -1.19
CA LEU A 72 9.30 16.69 -1.21
C LEU A 72 9.43 15.84 0.06
N ALA A 73 9.18 16.44 1.23
CA ALA A 73 9.21 15.74 2.51
C ALA A 73 8.12 14.66 2.58
N GLY A 74 6.93 14.91 2.02
CA GLY A 74 5.88 13.90 1.90
C GLY A 74 6.30 12.69 1.06
N ALA A 75 6.93 12.93 -0.09
CA ALA A 75 7.46 11.85 -0.93
C ALA A 75 8.56 11.05 -0.21
N GLN A 76 9.44 11.73 0.54
CA GLN A 76 10.45 11.08 1.38
C GLN A 76 9.81 10.23 2.49
N ALA A 77 8.82 10.76 3.21
CA ALA A 77 8.10 10.03 4.26
C ALA A 77 7.43 8.76 3.73
N ILE A 78 6.79 8.83 2.56
CA ILE A 78 6.18 7.66 1.89
C ILE A 78 7.27 6.62 1.59
N ARG A 79 8.41 7.03 1.03
CA ARG A 79 9.50 6.11 0.71
C ARG A 79 10.15 5.50 1.95
N GLN A 80 10.30 6.28 3.02
CA GLN A 80 10.79 5.81 4.32
C GLN A 80 9.84 4.77 4.91
N ALA A 81 8.52 4.99 4.86
CA ALA A 81 7.54 4.01 5.32
C ALA A 81 7.57 2.70 4.50
N VAL A 82 7.71 2.77 3.17
CA VAL A 82 7.92 1.56 2.35
C VAL A 82 9.18 0.81 2.77
N ASN A 83 10.30 1.50 2.93
CA ASN A 83 11.56 0.87 3.33
C ASN A 83 11.45 0.21 4.71
N ALA A 84 10.83 0.88 5.68
CA ALA A 84 10.57 0.33 7.01
C ALA A 84 9.82 -1.00 6.93
N VAL A 85 8.74 -1.07 6.15
CA VAL A 85 7.97 -2.31 5.97
C VAL A 85 8.79 -3.40 5.27
N LEU A 86 9.57 -3.05 4.25
CA LEU A 86 10.42 -4.03 3.54
C LEU A 86 11.56 -4.58 4.42
N GLU A 87 12.05 -3.77 5.36
CA GLU A 87 13.07 -4.14 6.35
C GLU A 87 12.47 -4.80 7.60
N ASN A 88 11.13 -4.96 7.67
CA ASN A 88 10.38 -5.44 8.84
C ASN A 88 10.64 -4.62 10.12
N ILE A 89 10.70 -3.29 9.97
CA ILE A 89 10.85 -2.33 11.07
C ILE A 89 9.53 -1.57 11.24
N GLU A 90 9.04 -1.49 12.48
CA GLU A 90 7.86 -0.69 12.84
C GLU A 90 8.05 0.79 12.43
N LEU A 91 7.01 1.43 11.88
CA LEU A 91 7.10 2.81 11.39
C LEU A 91 7.59 3.78 12.47
N LYS A 92 7.09 3.62 13.70
CA LYS A 92 7.50 4.44 14.86
C LYS A 92 8.97 4.25 15.23
N GLU A 93 9.51 3.05 15.04
CA GLU A 93 10.93 2.77 15.27
C GLU A 93 11.77 3.43 14.18
N TYR A 94 11.42 3.22 12.91
CA TYR A 94 12.12 3.79 11.77
C TYR A 94 12.12 5.33 11.79
N ALA A 95 11.02 5.94 12.26
CA ALA A 95 10.86 7.38 12.39
C ALA A 95 11.84 8.04 13.36
N LYS A 96 12.42 7.31 14.32
CA LYS A 96 13.39 7.89 15.28
C LYS A 96 14.62 8.49 14.59
N THR A 97 14.99 7.98 13.42
CA THR A 97 16.13 8.46 12.61
C THR A 97 15.70 9.09 11.29
N HIS A 98 14.39 9.16 11.00
CA HIS A 98 13.82 9.63 9.75
C HIS A 98 12.80 10.73 10.00
N ARG A 99 13.26 11.98 9.89
CA ARG A 99 12.49 13.18 10.26
C ARG A 99 11.19 13.29 9.47
N GLU A 100 11.19 13.02 8.17
CA GLU A 100 10.00 13.17 7.31
C GLU A 100 8.92 12.16 7.71
N LEU A 101 9.28 10.90 7.94
CA LEU A 101 8.35 9.90 8.46
C LEU A 101 7.82 10.27 9.86
N ALA A 102 8.68 10.77 10.76
CA ALA A 102 8.24 11.24 12.08
C ALA A 102 7.21 12.36 11.97
N ARG A 103 7.45 13.35 11.10
CA ARG A 103 6.55 14.48 10.86
C ARG A 103 5.22 14.04 10.23
N ALA A 104 5.24 13.01 9.40
CA ALA A 104 4.03 12.39 8.88
C ALA A 104 3.23 11.67 9.98
N ILE A 105 3.90 10.92 10.86
CA ILE A 105 3.28 10.27 12.02
C ILE A 105 2.65 11.32 12.94
N ASP A 106 3.35 12.40 13.28
CA ASP A 106 2.82 13.48 14.13
C ASP A 106 1.53 14.10 13.56
N LYS A 107 1.39 14.13 12.23
CA LYS A 107 0.23 14.76 11.56
C LYS A 107 -0.98 13.84 11.47
N TRP A 108 -0.77 12.56 11.15
CA TRP A 108 -1.86 11.63 10.77
C TRP A 108 -2.01 10.42 11.69
N GLY A 109 -1.10 10.22 12.65
CA GLY A 109 -1.03 9.05 13.53
C GLY A 109 -1.51 9.28 14.95
#